data_AF-A0A6M6JPS4-F1
#
_entry.id   AF-A0A6M6JPS4-F1
#
_cell.length_a   1.000
_cell.length_b   1.000
_cell.length_c   1.000
_cell.angle_alpha   90.00
_cell.angle_beta   90.00
_cell.angle_gamma   90.00
#
_symmetry.space_group_name_H-M   'P 1'
#
loop_
_entity.id
_entity.type
_entity.pdbx_description
1 polymer ?
#
loop_
_entity_poly.entity_id
_entity_poly.type
_entity_poly.pdbx_seq_one_letter_code
_entity_poly.pdbx_strand_id
1 'polypeptide(L)'
;MIDDAARCGYSRCRTELPAPGPQGGRRRSFCRDTRWEGGRTCAQMARAERDALGALGLDSGRAAFGLDADRLREHVEAVRGPVGELAVALDAVTDRLDEVQRDAVASVEAANRRVADAEARRVAAEQARDEAVARARRSAEAAERAGRERAEAGERAAAAARQALEATEALGAARQQAEEAVAARAALEAQASERVRRAEGAAREAVDRAEEQARERIERAEARAGQSAEALRAAEERTGAAERAAAAAAVTAERARAERDAERARSAELRARAEAVAAERDEARRAAAAADTARAGAQEQAERRVADELAAARRDAADARREAAGAAAAARTADALRARAEAEAERLHATLAARA
;
A
#
# COMPACT_ATOMS: atom_id res chain seq x y z
N MET A 1 80.85 79.17 128.49
CA MET A 1 82.03 79.90 129.01
C MET A 1 82.19 79.55 130.47
N ILE A 2 82.85 78.43 130.75
CA ILE A 2 83.44 78.17 132.06
C ILE A 2 84.90 78.54 131.82
N ASP A 3 85.30 79.76 132.21
CA ASP A 3 86.70 80.17 132.24
C ASP A 3 87.34 79.40 133.40
N ASP A 4 87.61 78.11 133.14
CA ASP A 4 88.26 77.23 134.09
C ASP A 4 89.69 77.75 134.25
N ALA A 5 89.92 78.47 135.35
CA ALA A 5 91.18 79.13 135.63
C ALA A 5 92.31 78.09 135.53
N ALA A 6 93.18 78.25 134.52
CA ALA A 6 94.21 77.26 134.23
C ALA A 6 95.15 77.17 135.45
N ARG A 7 95.19 76.02 136.12
CA ARG A 7 96.07 75.82 137.29
C ARG A 7 97.48 75.43 136.86
N CYS A 8 98.44 75.71 137.72
CA CYS A 8 99.83 75.29 137.56
C CYS A 8 99.90 73.76 137.38
N GLY A 9 100.56 73.31 136.32
CA GLY A 9 100.70 71.89 135.95
C GLY A 9 101.63 71.06 136.83
N TYR A 10 102.21 71.64 137.90
CA TYR A 10 102.83 70.85 138.97
C TYR A 10 101.75 70.49 139.98
N SER A 11 101.52 69.20 140.20
CA SER A 11 100.34 68.70 140.93
C SER A 11 100.22 69.25 142.35
N ARG A 12 101.35 69.64 142.96
CA ARG A 12 101.46 70.18 144.32
C ARG A 12 101.37 71.71 144.41
N CYS A 13 101.60 72.44 143.31
CA CYS A 13 101.48 73.91 143.30
C CYS A 13 100.02 74.35 143.15
N ARG A 14 99.34 73.86 142.11
CA ARG A 14 97.94 74.17 141.73
C ARG A 14 97.53 75.65 141.74
N THR A 15 98.47 76.59 141.81
CA THR A 15 98.20 78.03 141.74
C THR A 15 97.48 78.36 140.44
N GLU A 16 96.43 79.17 140.53
CA GLU A 16 95.70 79.67 139.36
C GLU A 16 96.62 80.59 138.55
N LEU A 17 96.78 80.25 137.27
CA LEU A 17 97.61 81.00 136.35
C LEU A 17 96.79 82.17 135.78
N PRO A 18 97.43 83.33 135.61
CA PRO A 18 96.75 84.48 135.03
C PRO A 18 96.22 84.12 133.64
N ALA A 19 95.01 84.59 133.35
CA ALA A 19 94.39 84.42 132.04
C ALA A 19 95.35 84.90 130.93
N PRO A 20 95.41 84.21 129.78
CA PRO A 20 96.24 84.66 128.66
C PRO A 20 95.80 86.09 128.29
N GLY A 21 96.77 87.02 128.22
CA GLY A 21 96.48 88.42 127.93
C GLY A 21 95.77 88.60 126.57
N PRO A 22 95.21 89.79 126.29
CA PRO A 22 94.33 90.05 125.14
C PRO A 22 95.00 89.78 123.77
N GLN A 23 96.33 89.69 123.71
CA GLN A 23 97.11 89.37 122.52
C GLN A 23 97.25 87.85 122.25
N GLY A 24 96.46 86.98 122.91
CA GLY A 24 96.37 85.56 122.55
C GLY A 24 97.64 84.74 122.77
N GLY A 25 98.53 85.17 123.68
CA GLY A 25 99.77 84.45 123.98
C GLY A 25 99.53 83.04 124.55
N ARG A 26 100.49 82.12 124.33
CA ARG A 26 100.42 80.73 124.81
C ARG A 26 100.12 80.71 126.32
N ARG A 27 99.02 80.05 126.71
CA ARG A 27 98.65 79.85 128.12
C ARG A 27 99.85 79.30 128.87
N ARG A 28 100.22 79.94 129.98
CA ARG A 28 101.28 79.42 130.83
C ARG A 28 100.81 78.08 131.37
N SER A 29 101.72 77.11 131.40
CA SER A 29 101.45 75.79 131.97
C SER A 29 101.92 75.69 133.41
N PHE A 30 102.79 76.61 133.85
CA PHE A 30 103.42 76.59 135.17
C PHE A 30 103.51 78.00 135.75
N CYS A 31 103.46 78.07 137.08
CA CYS A 31 103.66 79.29 137.85
C CYS A 31 105.08 79.85 137.63
N ARG A 32 105.25 81.18 137.54
CA ARG A 32 106.61 81.79 137.46
C ARG A 32 107.20 82.05 138.84
N ASP A 33 106.36 82.32 139.84
CA ASP A 33 106.81 82.99 141.06
C ASP A 33 107.16 82.02 142.19
N THR A 34 106.55 80.84 142.23
CA THR A 34 106.88 79.83 143.25
C THR A 34 108.25 79.22 142.97
N ARG A 35 109.11 79.24 144.00
CA ARG A 35 110.39 78.53 144.04
C ARG A 35 110.29 77.44 145.11
N TRP A 36 110.78 76.26 144.77
CA TRP A 36 110.84 75.10 145.66
C TRP A 36 112.26 74.92 146.22
N GLU A 37 112.45 74.02 147.18
CA GLU A 37 113.75 73.70 147.76
C GLU A 37 114.83 73.48 146.68
N GLY A 38 115.94 74.21 146.81
CA GLY A 38 117.01 74.25 145.82
C GLY A 38 116.79 75.25 144.67
N GLY A 39 115.86 76.20 144.81
CA GLY A 39 115.60 77.23 143.79
C GLY A 39 114.84 76.74 142.55
N ARG A 40 114.29 75.51 142.59
CA ARG A 40 113.64 74.86 141.45
C ARG A 40 112.28 75.50 141.12
N THR A 41 111.96 75.60 139.84
CA THR A 41 110.70 76.16 139.35
C THR A 41 109.58 75.12 139.30
N CYS A 42 108.31 75.57 139.31
CA CYS A 42 107.13 74.70 139.08
C CYS A 42 107.30 73.77 137.86
N ALA A 43 107.86 74.28 136.76
CA ALA A 43 108.08 73.50 135.53
C ALA A 43 109.11 72.37 135.72
N GLN A 44 110.19 72.64 136.46
CA GLN A 44 111.22 71.64 136.77
C GLN A 44 110.68 70.58 137.72
N MET A 45 109.89 70.98 138.73
CA MET A 45 109.26 70.04 139.65
C MET A 45 108.21 69.16 138.97
N ALA A 46 107.37 69.72 138.09
CA ALA A 46 106.44 68.95 137.28
C ALA A 46 107.13 68.02 136.28
N ARG A 47 108.34 68.37 135.82
CA ARG A 47 109.16 67.47 135.01
C ARG A 47 109.67 66.31 135.85
N ALA A 48 110.29 66.59 137.00
CA ALA A 48 110.74 65.56 137.92
C ALA A 48 109.60 64.66 138.42
N GLU A 49 108.41 65.22 138.65
CA GLU A 49 107.21 64.46 139.00
C GLU A 49 106.78 63.53 137.86
N ARG A 50 106.72 64.02 136.62
CA ARG A 50 106.42 63.17 135.46
C ARG A 50 107.49 62.12 135.23
N ASP A 51 108.76 62.47 135.41
CA ASP A 51 109.87 61.52 135.31
C ASP A 51 109.78 60.47 136.43
N ALA A 52 109.37 60.84 137.64
CA ALA A 52 109.15 59.91 138.75
C ALA A 52 107.91 59.01 138.53
N LEU A 53 106.80 59.56 138.05
CA LEU A 53 105.61 58.79 137.69
C LEU A 53 105.89 57.84 136.52
N GLY A 54 106.71 58.29 135.56
CA GLY A 54 107.23 57.46 134.48
C GLY A 54 108.14 56.33 134.99
N ALA A 55 109.06 56.64 135.91
CA ALA A 55 109.93 55.64 136.54
C ALA A 55 109.16 54.62 137.40
N LEU A 56 108.04 55.01 137.99
CA LEU A 56 107.13 54.13 138.74
C LEU A 56 106.15 53.36 137.84
N GLY A 57 106.18 53.56 136.51
CA GLY A 57 105.30 52.87 135.56
C GLY A 57 103.82 53.29 135.64
N LEU A 58 103.51 54.41 136.30
CA LEU A 58 102.15 54.90 136.53
C LEU A 58 101.63 55.82 135.40
N ASP A 59 102.46 56.11 134.38
CA ASP A 59 102.03 56.75 133.12
C ASP A 59 101.47 55.71 132.13
N SER A 60 100.54 54.88 132.60
CA SER A 60 100.02 53.69 131.91
C SER A 60 99.06 53.98 130.77
N GLY A 61 98.51 55.20 130.69
CA GLY A 61 97.55 55.59 129.66
C GLY A 61 98.15 55.56 128.25
N ARG A 62 99.35 56.12 128.03
CA ARG A 62 99.91 56.22 126.68
C ARG A 62 100.48 54.91 126.15
N ALA A 63 101.04 54.08 127.04
CA ALA A 63 101.62 52.80 126.67
C ALA A 63 100.56 51.71 126.44
N ALA A 64 99.50 51.65 127.27
CA ALA A 64 98.43 50.66 127.13
C ALA A 64 97.61 50.85 125.85
N PHE A 65 97.21 52.10 125.52
CA PHE A 65 96.50 52.38 124.26
C PHE A 65 97.37 52.12 123.02
N GLY A 66 98.69 52.29 123.13
CA GLY A 66 99.62 51.91 122.07
C GLY A 66 99.61 50.41 121.79
N LEU A 67 99.74 49.61 122.86
CA LEU A 67 99.74 48.14 122.77
C LEU A 67 98.41 47.57 122.27
N ASP A 68 97.27 48.12 122.72
CA ASP A 68 95.95 47.68 122.23
C ASP A 68 95.72 48.08 120.76
N ALA A 69 96.21 49.25 120.34
CA ALA A 69 96.14 49.67 118.95
C ALA A 69 97.08 48.84 118.05
N ASP A 70 98.26 48.44 118.54
CA ASP A 70 99.16 47.53 117.84
C ASP A 70 98.55 46.13 117.70
N ARG A 71 97.96 45.60 118.78
CA ARG A 71 97.25 44.31 118.76
C ARG A 71 96.04 44.33 117.83
N LEU A 72 95.28 45.43 117.82
CA LEU A 72 94.18 45.60 116.88
C LEU A 72 94.67 45.68 115.43
N ARG A 73 95.77 46.43 115.17
CA ARG A 73 96.41 46.46 113.84
C ARG A 73 96.85 45.07 113.40
N GLU A 74 97.48 44.31 114.28
CA GLU A 74 97.92 42.94 114.01
C GLU A 74 96.73 42.02 113.69
N HIS A 75 95.63 42.11 114.45
CA HIS A 75 94.41 41.34 114.16
C HIS A 75 93.74 41.76 112.85
N VAL A 76 93.71 43.07 112.55
CA VAL A 76 93.17 43.57 111.27
C VAL A 76 94.02 43.09 110.10
N GLU A 77 95.35 43.17 110.19
CA GLU A 77 96.25 42.66 109.14
C GLU A 77 96.18 41.13 109.01
N ALA A 78 96.01 40.40 110.12
CA ALA A 78 95.81 38.95 110.10
C ALA A 78 94.50 38.53 109.41
N VAL A 79 93.45 39.36 109.46
CA VAL A 79 92.15 39.09 108.80
C VAL A 79 92.12 39.64 107.37
N ARG A 80 92.91 40.67 107.07
CA ARG A 80 92.94 41.32 105.74
C ARG A 80 93.34 40.36 104.63
N GLY A 81 94.34 39.51 104.86
CA GLY A 81 94.76 38.46 103.91
C GLY A 81 93.62 37.48 103.60
N PRO A 82 93.06 36.77 104.59
CA PRO A 82 91.93 35.85 104.41
C PRO A 82 90.70 36.48 103.75
N VAL A 83 90.37 37.74 104.08
CA VAL A 83 89.25 38.45 103.43
C VAL A 83 89.56 38.77 101.98
N GLY A 84 90.81 39.13 101.66
CA GLY A 84 91.25 39.32 100.27
C GLY A 84 91.20 38.03 99.45
N GLU A 85 91.66 36.90 100.02
CA GLU A 85 91.57 35.58 99.39
C GLU A 85 90.12 35.15 99.18
N LEU A 86 89.24 35.41 100.16
CA LEU A 86 87.80 35.16 100.03
C LEU A 86 87.17 36.02 98.92
N ALA A 87 87.53 37.30 98.83
CA ALA A 87 87.04 38.18 97.76
C ALA A 87 87.46 37.66 96.38
N VAL A 88 88.72 37.29 96.20
CA VAL A 88 89.22 36.69 94.94
C VAL A 88 88.51 35.37 94.63
N ALA A 89 88.24 34.54 95.63
CA ALA A 89 87.49 33.29 95.44
C ALA A 89 86.03 33.55 95.03
N LEU A 90 85.36 34.56 95.60
CA LEU A 90 84.01 34.96 95.23
C LEU A 90 83.94 35.56 93.82
N ASP A 91 84.94 36.35 93.42
CA ASP A 91 85.06 36.86 92.06
C ASP A 91 85.23 35.71 91.06
N ALA A 92 86.10 34.74 91.34
CA ALA A 92 86.28 33.56 90.51
C ALA A 92 85.01 32.69 90.40
N VAL A 93 84.23 32.57 91.47
CA VAL A 93 82.91 31.90 91.44
C VAL A 93 81.92 32.69 90.58
N THR A 94 81.92 34.02 90.67
CA THR A 94 81.04 34.89 89.87
C THR A 94 81.38 34.76 88.38
N ASP A 95 82.66 34.84 88.02
CA ASP A 95 83.13 34.64 86.63
C ASP A 95 82.72 33.26 86.09
N ARG A 96 82.82 32.21 86.93
CA ARG A 96 82.41 30.87 86.54
C ARG A 96 80.90 30.75 86.36
N LEU A 97 80.10 31.41 87.20
CA LEU A 97 78.65 31.45 87.05
C LEU A 97 78.24 32.19 85.76
N ASP A 98 78.91 33.28 85.44
CA ASP A 98 78.68 34.03 84.19
C ASP A 98 79.07 33.23 82.94
N GLU A 99 80.17 32.46 83.00
CA GLU A 99 80.54 31.51 81.96
C GLU A 99 79.48 30.41 81.78
N VAL A 100 79.08 29.75 82.87
CA VAL A 100 78.05 28.70 82.84
C VAL A 100 76.70 29.25 82.34
N GLN A 101 76.32 30.46 82.74
CA GLN A 101 75.11 31.10 82.25
C GLN A 101 75.19 31.37 80.75
N ARG A 102 76.32 31.90 80.25
CA ARG A 102 76.54 32.13 78.81
C ARG A 102 76.48 30.83 78.01
N ASP A 103 77.14 29.78 78.48
CA ASP A 103 77.13 28.46 77.83
C ASP A 103 75.73 27.83 77.84
N ALA A 104 74.99 27.96 78.95
CA ALA A 104 73.63 27.46 79.06
C ALA A 104 72.69 28.17 78.07
N VAL A 105 72.78 29.50 77.98
CA VAL A 105 72.01 30.30 77.00
C VAL A 105 72.39 29.90 75.57
N ALA A 106 73.68 29.82 75.26
CA ALA A 106 74.16 29.41 73.93
C ALA A 106 73.68 28.00 73.55
N SER A 107 73.67 27.07 74.51
CA SER A 107 73.17 25.71 74.34
C SER A 107 71.67 25.68 74.07
N VAL A 108 70.86 26.46 74.82
CA VAL A 108 69.42 26.57 74.61
C VAL A 108 69.11 27.21 73.25
N GLU A 109 69.82 28.27 72.87
CA GLU A 109 69.69 28.87 71.55
C GLU A 109 70.04 27.89 70.43
N ALA A 110 71.11 27.11 70.58
CA ALA A 110 71.48 26.09 69.62
C ALA A 110 70.42 24.98 69.53
N ALA A 111 69.86 24.54 70.65
CA ALA A 111 68.78 23.57 70.70
C ALA A 111 67.51 24.10 70.02
N ASN A 112 67.11 25.34 70.32
CA ASN A 112 65.96 25.99 69.71
C ASN A 112 66.13 26.16 68.19
N ARG A 113 67.33 26.55 67.72
CA ARG A 113 67.64 26.59 66.28
C ARG A 113 67.50 25.22 65.62
N ARG A 114 68.03 24.16 66.24
CA ARG A 114 67.89 22.79 65.71
C ARG A 114 66.43 22.32 65.66
N VAL A 115 65.62 22.65 66.66
CA VAL A 115 64.19 22.33 66.68
C VAL A 115 63.45 23.10 65.59
N ALA A 116 63.73 24.41 65.44
CA ALA A 116 63.15 25.23 64.40
C ALA A 116 63.51 24.71 62.99
N ASP A 117 64.77 24.34 62.76
CA ASP A 117 65.23 23.77 61.49
C ASP A 117 64.59 22.40 61.21
N ALA A 118 64.47 21.55 62.23
CA ALA A 118 63.81 20.25 62.10
C ALA A 118 62.32 20.41 61.76
N GLU A 119 61.63 21.35 62.40
CA GLU A 119 60.24 21.65 62.13
C GLU A 119 60.04 22.24 60.73
N ALA A 120 60.90 23.15 60.30
CA ALA A 120 60.88 23.69 58.95
C ALA A 120 61.06 22.59 57.89
N ARG A 121 61.98 21.64 58.12
CA ARG A 121 62.17 20.47 57.24
C ARG A 121 60.97 19.55 57.24
N ARG A 122 60.33 19.33 58.39
CA ARG A 122 59.11 18.51 58.51
C ARG A 122 57.96 19.12 57.70
N VAL A 123 57.70 20.41 57.88
CA VAL A 123 56.66 21.14 57.14
C VAL A 123 56.94 21.12 55.63
N ALA A 124 58.19 21.35 55.21
CA ALA A 124 58.57 21.27 53.81
C ALA A 124 58.36 19.86 53.21
N ALA A 125 58.66 18.80 53.96
CA ALA A 125 58.43 17.43 53.53
C ALA A 125 56.94 17.10 53.42
N GLU A 126 56.11 17.57 54.36
CA GLU A 126 54.65 17.41 54.32
C GLU A 126 54.05 18.14 53.10
N GLN A 127 54.48 19.38 52.85
CA GLN A 127 54.06 20.14 51.66
C GLN A 127 54.47 19.43 50.36
N ALA A 128 55.71 18.96 50.26
CA ALA A 128 56.19 18.22 49.09
C ALA A 128 55.39 16.92 48.86
N ARG A 129 55.03 16.21 49.95
CA ARG A 129 54.17 15.02 49.89
C ARG A 129 52.78 15.37 49.38
N ASP A 130 52.15 16.40 49.93
CA ASP A 130 50.78 16.79 49.58
C ASP A 130 50.71 17.29 48.12
N GLU A 131 51.72 18.02 47.66
CA GLU A 131 51.87 18.38 46.24
C GLU A 131 52.04 17.15 45.35
N ALA A 132 52.87 16.18 45.76
CA ALA A 132 53.07 14.95 44.99
C ALA A 132 51.76 14.15 44.88
N VAL A 133 50.99 14.04 45.96
CA VAL A 133 49.66 13.41 45.97
C VAL A 133 48.69 14.17 45.07
N ALA A 134 48.67 15.50 45.15
CA ALA A 134 47.81 16.32 44.31
C ALA A 134 48.18 16.20 42.81
N ARG A 135 49.47 16.17 42.48
CA ARG A 135 49.96 15.90 41.11
C ARG A 135 49.54 14.51 40.65
N ALA A 136 49.74 13.48 41.46
CA ALA A 136 49.35 12.11 41.13
C ALA A 136 47.84 11.98 40.87
N ARG A 137 46.99 12.61 41.70
CA ARG A 137 45.53 12.63 41.49
C ARG A 137 45.15 13.30 40.17
N ARG A 138 45.69 14.49 39.90
CA ARG A 138 45.45 15.20 38.62
C ARG A 138 45.89 14.36 37.41
N SER A 139 47.02 13.69 37.50
CA SER A 139 47.51 12.79 36.45
C SER A 139 46.60 11.57 36.25
N ALA A 140 46.10 10.97 37.35
CA ALA A 140 45.17 9.86 37.28
C ALA A 140 43.84 10.26 36.63
N GLU A 141 43.27 11.40 37.06
CA GLU A 141 42.04 11.94 36.46
C GLU A 141 42.22 12.29 34.98
N ALA A 142 43.37 12.86 34.60
CA ALA A 142 43.70 13.15 33.21
C ALA A 142 43.83 11.87 32.37
N ALA A 143 44.44 10.82 32.92
CA ALA A 143 44.54 9.52 32.27
C ALA A 143 43.16 8.86 32.11
N GLU A 144 42.29 8.95 33.11
CA GLU A 144 40.92 8.43 33.05
C GLU A 144 40.08 9.18 32.00
N ARG A 145 40.17 10.52 31.95
CA ARG A 145 39.53 11.32 30.90
C ARG A 145 40.04 10.95 29.52
N ALA A 146 41.36 10.86 29.33
CA ALA A 146 41.94 10.45 28.05
C ALA A 146 41.53 9.01 27.66
N GLY A 147 41.37 8.12 28.64
CA GLY A 147 40.84 6.77 28.44
C GLY A 147 39.40 6.77 27.93
N ARG A 148 38.52 7.56 28.56
CA ARG A 148 37.12 7.74 28.13
C ARG A 148 37.03 8.34 26.73
N GLU A 149 37.76 9.42 26.47
CA GLU A 149 37.78 10.07 25.15
C GLU A 149 38.24 9.12 24.04
N ARG A 150 39.24 8.27 24.31
CA ARG A 150 39.68 7.22 23.37
C ARG A 150 38.63 6.15 23.15
N ALA A 151 37.94 5.70 24.20
CA ALA A 151 36.86 4.73 24.09
C ALA A 151 35.69 5.28 23.25
N GLU A 152 35.23 6.50 23.55
CA GLU A 152 34.19 7.20 22.79
C GLU A 152 34.60 7.45 21.34
N ALA A 153 35.86 7.80 21.08
CA ALA A 153 36.39 7.92 19.71
C ALA A 153 36.36 6.57 18.99
N GLY A 154 36.72 5.48 19.67
CA GLY A 154 36.63 4.11 19.14
C GLY A 154 35.19 3.69 18.82
N GLU A 155 34.24 3.98 19.70
CA GLU A 155 32.81 3.71 19.48
C GLU A 155 32.26 4.49 18.28
N ARG A 156 32.60 5.78 18.16
CA ARG A 156 32.23 6.61 17.01
C ARG A 156 32.84 6.09 15.71
N ALA A 157 34.10 5.69 15.72
CA ALA A 157 34.76 5.10 14.55
C ALA A 157 34.11 3.76 14.15
N ALA A 158 33.79 2.90 15.11
CA ALA A 158 33.12 1.63 14.87
C ALA A 158 31.69 1.83 14.33
N ALA A 159 30.95 2.81 14.86
CA ALA A 159 29.63 3.18 14.36
C ALA A 159 29.69 3.72 12.92
N ALA A 160 30.64 4.61 12.62
CA ALA A 160 30.86 5.11 11.27
C ALA A 160 31.26 4.00 10.29
N ALA A 161 32.08 3.04 10.72
CA ALA A 161 32.44 1.88 9.91
C ALA A 161 31.23 0.99 9.59
N ARG A 162 30.35 0.72 10.58
CA ARG A 162 29.09 -0.01 10.35
C ARG A 162 28.18 0.71 9.37
N GLN A 163 27.99 2.02 9.55
CA GLN A 163 27.18 2.85 8.64
C GLN A 163 27.75 2.85 7.21
N ALA A 164 29.08 2.88 7.06
CA ALA A 164 29.71 2.79 5.75
C ALA A 164 29.46 1.42 5.09
N LEU A 165 29.56 0.32 5.85
CA LEU A 165 29.26 -1.02 5.35
C LEU A 165 27.79 -1.16 4.94
N GLU A 166 26.86 -0.75 5.80
CA GLU A 166 25.42 -0.74 5.50
C GLU A 166 25.10 0.10 4.26
N ALA A 167 25.74 1.26 4.10
CA ALA A 167 25.58 2.10 2.91
C ALA A 167 26.13 1.43 1.64
N THR A 168 27.26 0.70 1.73
CA THR A 168 27.78 -0.05 0.59
C THR A 168 26.91 -1.25 0.22
N GLU A 169 26.32 -1.94 1.20
CA GLU A 169 25.36 -3.01 0.98
C GLU A 169 24.08 -2.47 0.32
N ALA A 170 23.54 -1.36 0.83
CA ALA A 170 22.38 -0.69 0.24
C ALA A 170 22.64 -0.23 -1.20
N LEU A 171 23.84 0.30 -1.48
CA LEU A 171 24.24 0.66 -2.85
C LEU A 171 24.34 -0.58 -3.74
N GLY A 172 24.85 -1.70 -3.24
CA GLY A 172 24.90 -2.97 -3.96
C GLY A 172 23.50 -3.48 -4.30
N ALA A 173 22.59 -3.49 -3.33
CA ALA A 173 21.19 -3.85 -3.53
C ALA A 173 20.49 -2.92 -4.54
N ALA A 174 20.72 -1.61 -4.46
CA ALA A 174 20.18 -0.65 -5.41
C ALA A 174 20.69 -0.86 -6.84
N ARG A 175 21.97 -1.21 -7.02
CA ARG A 175 22.54 -1.56 -8.33
C ARG A 175 21.92 -2.83 -8.89
N GLN A 176 21.79 -3.88 -8.07
CA GLN A 176 21.13 -5.11 -8.49
C GLN A 176 19.68 -4.88 -8.91
N GLN A 177 18.91 -4.10 -8.13
CA GLN A 177 17.53 -3.75 -8.49
C GLN A 177 17.46 -2.95 -9.80
N ALA A 178 18.42 -2.05 -10.05
CA ALA A 178 18.49 -1.31 -11.30
C ALA A 178 18.81 -2.23 -12.49
N GLU A 179 19.74 -3.17 -12.33
CA GLU A 179 20.08 -4.18 -13.35
C GLU A 179 18.88 -5.10 -13.65
N GLU A 180 18.19 -5.58 -12.62
CA GLU A 180 16.97 -6.38 -12.75
C GLU A 180 15.86 -5.61 -13.47
N ALA A 181 15.67 -4.32 -13.15
CA ALA A 181 14.71 -3.47 -13.83
C ALA A 181 15.04 -3.26 -15.32
N VAL A 182 16.33 -3.07 -15.65
CA VAL A 182 16.79 -2.98 -17.04
C VAL A 182 16.57 -4.31 -17.77
N ALA A 183 16.91 -5.43 -17.16
CA ALA A 183 16.70 -6.76 -17.73
C ALA A 183 15.21 -7.05 -17.94
N ALA A 184 14.35 -6.70 -16.97
CA ALA A 184 12.90 -6.83 -17.08
C ALA A 184 12.34 -5.97 -18.23
N ARG A 185 12.81 -4.74 -18.37
CA ARG A 185 12.43 -3.86 -19.49
C ARG A 185 12.84 -4.46 -20.83
N ALA A 186 14.08 -4.94 -20.96
CA ALA A 186 14.56 -5.58 -22.17
C ALA A 186 13.73 -6.84 -22.53
N ALA A 187 13.35 -7.63 -21.53
CA ALA A 187 12.47 -8.79 -21.72
C ALA A 187 11.06 -8.38 -22.19
N LEU A 188 10.48 -7.32 -21.62
CA LEU A 188 9.19 -6.77 -22.05
C LEU A 188 9.25 -6.22 -23.49
N GLU A 189 10.33 -5.51 -23.84
CA GLU A 189 10.56 -5.02 -25.20
C GLU A 189 10.70 -6.19 -26.18
N ALA A 190 11.47 -7.24 -25.86
CA ALA A 190 11.59 -8.45 -26.68
C ALA A 190 10.25 -9.18 -26.86
N GLN A 191 9.45 -9.30 -25.80
CA GLN A 191 8.10 -9.86 -25.87
C GLN A 191 7.17 -9.01 -26.73
N ALA A 192 7.25 -7.68 -26.63
CA ALA A 192 6.47 -6.77 -27.46
C ALA A 192 6.86 -6.91 -28.94
N SER A 193 8.16 -6.93 -29.26
CA SER A 193 8.65 -7.16 -30.63
C SER A 193 8.25 -8.53 -31.19
N GLU A 194 8.25 -9.58 -30.36
CA GLU A 194 7.78 -10.90 -30.75
C GLU A 194 6.26 -10.91 -31.02
N ARG A 195 5.46 -10.22 -30.18
CA ARG A 195 4.02 -10.06 -30.42
C ARG A 195 3.73 -9.29 -31.71
N VAL A 196 4.49 -8.23 -31.99
CA VAL A 196 4.40 -7.49 -33.25
C VAL A 196 4.74 -8.40 -34.42
N ARG A 197 5.86 -9.13 -34.37
CA ARG A 197 6.24 -10.10 -35.43
C ARG A 197 5.16 -11.17 -35.66
N ARG A 198 4.55 -11.69 -34.60
CA ARG A 198 3.43 -12.64 -34.72
C ARG A 198 2.18 -12.01 -35.31
N ALA A 199 1.84 -10.78 -34.91
CA ALA A 199 0.71 -10.05 -35.45
C ALA A 199 0.92 -9.73 -36.95
N GLU A 200 2.12 -9.31 -37.34
CA GLU A 200 2.48 -9.10 -38.74
C GLU A 200 2.43 -10.40 -39.55
N GLY A 201 2.94 -11.51 -39.01
CA GLY A 201 2.83 -12.83 -39.62
C GLY A 201 1.37 -13.26 -39.82
N ALA A 202 0.55 -13.17 -38.77
CA ALA A 202 -0.87 -13.49 -38.84
C ALA A 202 -1.65 -12.56 -39.79
N ALA A 203 -1.27 -11.28 -39.87
CA ALA A 203 -1.85 -10.34 -40.82
C ALA A 203 -1.52 -10.72 -42.27
N ARG A 204 -0.27 -11.11 -42.55
CA ARG A 204 0.12 -11.62 -43.88
C ARG A 204 -0.65 -12.89 -44.24
N GLU A 205 -0.71 -13.87 -43.34
CA GLU A 205 -1.51 -15.08 -43.55
C GLU A 205 -3.00 -14.81 -43.72
N ALA A 206 -3.54 -13.76 -43.07
CA ALA A 206 -4.93 -13.36 -43.25
C ALA A 206 -5.17 -12.71 -44.61
N VAL A 207 -4.22 -11.89 -45.09
CA VAL A 207 -4.24 -11.32 -46.45
C VAL A 207 -4.14 -12.43 -47.49
N ASP A 208 -3.19 -13.34 -47.35
CA ASP A 208 -3.00 -14.47 -48.28
C ASP A 208 -4.27 -15.34 -48.36
N ARG A 209 -4.88 -15.68 -47.22
CA ARG A 209 -6.15 -16.39 -47.17
C ARG A 209 -7.31 -15.59 -47.77
N ALA A 210 -7.35 -14.28 -47.57
CA ALA A 210 -8.36 -13.42 -48.16
C ALA A 210 -8.21 -13.33 -49.69
N GLU A 211 -6.98 -13.28 -50.20
CA GLU A 211 -6.69 -13.34 -51.64
C GLU A 211 -7.09 -14.69 -52.23
N GLU A 212 -6.77 -15.80 -51.55
CA GLU A 212 -7.15 -17.14 -52.01
C GLU A 212 -8.68 -17.32 -52.00
N GLN A 213 -9.36 -16.87 -50.95
CA GLN A 213 -10.83 -16.84 -50.91
C GLN A 213 -11.42 -15.91 -51.97
N ALA A 214 -10.78 -14.79 -52.29
CA ALA A 214 -11.21 -13.90 -53.36
C ALA A 214 -11.06 -14.57 -54.72
N ARG A 215 -9.95 -15.28 -54.98
CA ARG A 215 -9.75 -16.09 -56.19
C ARG A 215 -10.80 -17.18 -56.31
N GLU A 216 -11.03 -17.97 -55.26
CA GLU A 216 -12.10 -18.98 -55.25
C GLU A 216 -13.49 -18.35 -55.49
N ARG A 217 -13.75 -17.15 -54.93
CA ARG A 217 -15.02 -16.44 -55.15
C ARG A 217 -15.16 -15.97 -56.59
N ILE A 218 -14.09 -15.48 -57.20
CA ILE A 218 -14.04 -15.11 -58.61
C ILE A 218 -14.28 -16.35 -59.47
N GLU A 219 -13.54 -17.45 -59.24
CA GLU A 219 -13.72 -18.71 -59.96
C GLU A 219 -15.14 -19.28 -59.81
N ARG A 220 -15.72 -19.24 -58.60
CA ARG A 220 -17.13 -19.65 -58.38
C ARG A 220 -18.12 -18.67 -59.01
N ALA A 221 -17.78 -17.40 -59.15
CA ALA A 221 -18.62 -16.41 -59.83
C ALA A 221 -18.54 -16.59 -61.35
N GLU A 222 -17.36 -16.87 -61.90
CA GLU A 222 -17.13 -17.21 -63.31
C GLU A 222 -17.78 -18.55 -63.67
N ALA A 223 -17.66 -19.57 -62.82
CA ALA A 223 -18.36 -20.84 -63.01
C ALA A 223 -19.90 -20.65 -62.98
N ARG A 224 -20.41 -19.81 -62.06
CA ARG A 224 -21.83 -19.46 -62.02
C ARG A 224 -22.25 -18.62 -63.22
N ALA A 225 -21.41 -17.71 -63.71
CA ALA A 225 -21.66 -16.94 -64.92
C ALA A 225 -21.64 -17.84 -66.17
N GLY A 226 -20.73 -18.81 -66.24
CA GLY A 226 -20.69 -19.85 -67.27
C GLY A 226 -21.93 -20.72 -67.25
N GLN A 227 -22.32 -21.23 -66.09
CA GLN A 227 -23.56 -21.99 -65.90
C GLN A 227 -24.80 -21.15 -66.22
N SER A 228 -24.81 -19.86 -65.90
CA SER A 228 -25.92 -18.94 -66.23
C SER A 228 -25.99 -18.68 -67.73
N ALA A 229 -24.85 -18.54 -68.41
CA ALA A 229 -24.77 -18.37 -69.86
C ALA A 229 -25.13 -19.67 -70.61
N GLU A 230 -24.80 -20.83 -70.07
CA GLU A 230 -25.26 -22.13 -70.56
C GLU A 230 -26.74 -22.35 -70.30
N ALA A 231 -27.24 -21.98 -69.12
CA ALA A 231 -28.66 -22.03 -68.80
C ALA A 231 -29.48 -21.06 -69.66
N LEU A 232 -28.93 -19.89 -70.02
CA LEU A 232 -29.52 -18.94 -70.94
C LEU A 232 -29.56 -19.52 -72.36
N ARG A 233 -28.45 -20.09 -72.86
CA ARG A 233 -28.41 -20.79 -74.15
C ARG A 233 -29.38 -21.97 -74.20
N ALA A 234 -29.43 -22.78 -73.15
CA ALA A 234 -30.40 -23.87 -73.03
C ALA A 234 -31.84 -23.37 -72.85
N ALA A 235 -32.05 -22.18 -72.27
CA ALA A 235 -33.37 -21.54 -72.21
C ALA A 235 -33.79 -21.00 -73.58
N GLU A 236 -32.87 -20.39 -74.34
CA GLU A 236 -33.06 -19.91 -75.72
C GLU A 236 -33.32 -21.06 -76.69
N GLU A 237 -32.62 -22.18 -76.53
CA GLU A 237 -32.89 -23.42 -77.28
C GLU A 237 -34.25 -24.03 -76.90
N ARG A 238 -34.64 -23.95 -75.62
CA ARG A 238 -35.96 -24.39 -75.14
C ARG A 238 -37.08 -23.47 -75.59
N THR A 239 -36.89 -22.15 -75.63
CA THR A 239 -37.87 -21.21 -76.22
C THR A 239 -37.93 -21.38 -77.73
N GLY A 240 -36.80 -21.55 -78.42
CA GLY A 240 -36.80 -21.88 -79.85
C GLY A 240 -37.47 -23.23 -80.16
N ALA A 241 -37.31 -24.23 -79.30
CA ALA A 241 -38.03 -25.51 -79.40
C ALA A 241 -39.52 -25.35 -79.06
N ALA A 242 -39.88 -24.55 -78.05
CA ALA A 242 -41.25 -24.27 -77.66
C ALA A 242 -42.00 -23.44 -78.71
N GLU A 243 -41.34 -22.51 -79.39
CA GLU A 243 -41.90 -21.72 -80.49
C GLU A 243 -42.10 -22.58 -81.74
N ARG A 244 -41.18 -23.50 -82.05
CA ARG A 244 -41.36 -24.49 -83.11
C ARG A 244 -42.47 -25.49 -82.77
N ALA A 245 -42.60 -25.89 -81.50
CA ALA A 245 -43.70 -26.74 -81.02
C ALA A 245 -45.04 -25.99 -80.99
N ALA A 246 -45.05 -24.69 -80.67
CA ALA A 246 -46.24 -23.85 -80.70
C ALA A 246 -46.71 -23.55 -82.13
N ALA A 247 -45.78 -23.37 -83.07
CA ALA A 247 -46.09 -23.25 -84.50
C ALA A 247 -46.64 -24.58 -85.06
N ALA A 248 -46.06 -25.72 -84.68
CA ALA A 248 -46.59 -27.04 -85.04
C ALA A 248 -47.96 -27.32 -84.39
N ALA A 249 -48.18 -26.88 -83.15
CA ALA A 249 -49.44 -26.97 -82.41
C ALA A 249 -50.53 -26.06 -83.01
N ALA A 250 -50.17 -24.88 -83.50
CA ALA A 250 -51.10 -23.98 -84.19
C ALA A 250 -51.58 -24.57 -85.53
N VAL A 251 -50.68 -25.18 -86.30
CA VAL A 251 -51.03 -25.87 -87.56
C VAL A 251 -51.88 -27.12 -87.32
N THR A 252 -51.63 -27.87 -86.24
CA THR A 252 -52.48 -29.02 -85.85
C THR A 252 -53.81 -28.60 -85.23
N ALA A 253 -53.87 -27.47 -84.52
CA ALA A 253 -55.12 -26.91 -84.01
C ALA A 253 -56.01 -26.35 -85.14
N GLU A 254 -55.42 -25.73 -86.16
CA GLU A 254 -56.13 -25.32 -87.39
C GLU A 254 -56.66 -26.53 -88.17
N ARG A 255 -55.87 -27.60 -88.32
CA ARG A 255 -56.34 -28.87 -88.90
C ARG A 255 -57.46 -29.51 -88.09
N ALA A 256 -57.35 -29.54 -86.77
CA ALA A 256 -58.39 -30.09 -85.90
C ALA A 256 -59.67 -29.24 -85.88
N ARG A 257 -59.59 -27.92 -86.10
CA ARG A 257 -60.75 -27.04 -86.27
C ARG A 257 -61.42 -27.27 -87.63
N ALA A 258 -60.65 -27.37 -88.70
CA ALA A 258 -61.15 -27.71 -90.03
C ALA A 258 -61.80 -29.11 -90.09
N GLU A 259 -61.24 -30.10 -89.37
CA GLU A 259 -61.82 -31.44 -89.25
C GLU A 259 -63.13 -31.43 -88.45
N ARG A 260 -63.19 -30.71 -87.31
CA ARG A 260 -64.42 -30.56 -86.53
C ARG A 260 -65.51 -29.78 -87.26
N ASP A 261 -65.15 -28.84 -88.11
CA ASP A 261 -66.12 -28.08 -88.91
C ASP A 261 -66.60 -28.89 -90.12
N ALA A 262 -65.73 -29.70 -90.73
CA ALA A 262 -66.11 -30.69 -91.74
C ALA A 262 -66.97 -31.83 -91.17
N GLU A 263 -66.78 -32.19 -89.89
CA GLU A 263 -67.57 -33.21 -89.19
C GLU A 263 -68.90 -32.65 -88.69
N ARG A 264 -68.94 -31.37 -88.28
CA ARG A 264 -70.19 -30.66 -88.01
C ARG A 264 -71.02 -30.48 -89.28
N ALA A 265 -70.42 -30.13 -90.41
CA ALA A 265 -71.09 -30.06 -91.70
C ALA A 265 -71.64 -31.44 -92.14
N ARG A 266 -70.86 -32.52 -92.00
CA ARG A 266 -71.30 -33.90 -92.28
C ARG A 266 -72.41 -34.37 -91.35
N SER A 267 -72.35 -34.01 -90.07
CA SER A 267 -73.39 -34.35 -89.10
C SER A 267 -74.69 -33.57 -89.32
N ALA A 268 -74.62 -32.32 -89.78
CA ALA A 268 -75.77 -31.52 -90.18
C ALA A 268 -76.39 -32.05 -91.49
N GLU A 269 -75.57 -32.45 -92.46
CA GLU A 269 -76.03 -33.08 -93.71
C GLU A 269 -76.68 -34.45 -93.45
N LEU A 270 -76.12 -35.27 -92.54
CA LEU A 270 -76.72 -36.55 -92.16
C LEU A 270 -78.01 -36.39 -91.36
N ARG A 271 -78.15 -35.35 -90.53
CA ARG A 271 -79.42 -35.01 -89.86
C ARG A 271 -80.46 -34.51 -90.86
N ALA A 272 -80.08 -33.65 -91.80
CA ALA A 272 -80.97 -33.18 -92.86
C ALA A 272 -81.43 -34.34 -93.77
N ARG A 273 -80.55 -35.30 -94.08
CA ARG A 273 -80.91 -36.52 -94.82
C ARG A 273 -81.78 -37.47 -93.99
N ALA A 274 -81.54 -37.59 -92.68
CA ALA A 274 -82.39 -38.40 -91.80
C ALA A 274 -83.79 -37.80 -91.61
N GLU A 275 -83.89 -36.47 -91.52
CA GLU A 275 -85.16 -35.74 -91.46
C GLU A 275 -85.91 -35.79 -92.80
N ALA A 276 -85.21 -35.71 -93.93
CA ALA A 276 -85.79 -35.93 -95.26
C ALA A 276 -86.31 -37.37 -95.44
N VAL A 277 -85.56 -38.39 -94.99
CA VAL A 277 -85.99 -39.79 -95.04
C VAL A 277 -87.11 -40.09 -94.03
N ALA A 278 -87.15 -39.39 -92.89
CA ALA A 278 -88.26 -39.48 -91.95
C ALA A 278 -89.53 -38.83 -92.51
N ALA A 279 -89.41 -37.68 -93.16
CA ALA A 279 -90.51 -37.01 -93.86
C ALA A 279 -91.02 -37.87 -95.03
N GLU A 280 -90.14 -38.47 -95.83
CA GLU A 280 -90.51 -39.42 -96.90
C GLU A 280 -91.16 -40.70 -96.35
N ARG A 281 -90.71 -41.23 -95.20
CA ARG A 281 -91.37 -42.40 -94.56
C ARG A 281 -92.73 -42.05 -93.98
N ASP A 282 -92.92 -40.85 -93.43
CA ASP A 282 -94.21 -40.43 -92.90
C ASP A 282 -95.19 -40.01 -94.01
N GLU A 283 -94.69 -39.54 -95.15
CA GLU A 283 -95.47 -39.29 -96.35
C GLU A 283 -95.82 -40.61 -97.06
N ALA A 284 -94.89 -41.57 -97.15
CA ALA A 284 -95.16 -42.92 -97.63
C ALA A 284 -96.11 -43.71 -96.73
N ARG A 285 -96.06 -43.53 -95.40
CA ARG A 285 -97.02 -44.12 -94.44
C ARG A 285 -98.40 -43.50 -94.55
N ARG A 286 -98.49 -42.18 -94.76
CA ARG A 286 -99.77 -41.50 -95.01
C ARG A 286 -100.36 -41.89 -96.38
N ALA A 287 -99.53 -42.04 -97.40
CA ALA A 287 -99.95 -42.53 -98.72
C ALA A 287 -100.37 -44.02 -98.67
N ALA A 288 -99.68 -44.87 -97.89
CA ALA A 288 -100.04 -46.26 -97.68
C ALA A 288 -101.34 -46.41 -96.86
N ALA A 289 -101.51 -45.63 -95.78
CA ALA A 289 -102.75 -45.62 -95.01
C ALA A 289 -103.93 -45.07 -95.84
N ALA A 290 -103.71 -44.06 -96.69
CA ALA A 290 -104.73 -43.56 -97.63
C ALA A 290 -105.06 -44.59 -98.73
N ALA A 291 -104.07 -45.34 -99.22
CA ALA A 291 -104.27 -46.42 -100.19
C ALA A 291 -104.98 -47.63 -99.59
N ASP A 292 -104.72 -47.98 -98.33
CA ASP A 292 -105.41 -49.07 -97.63
C ASP A 292 -106.84 -48.69 -97.25
N THR A 293 -107.08 -47.43 -96.89
CA THR A 293 -108.44 -46.91 -96.65
C THR A 293 -109.23 -46.81 -97.96
N ALA A 294 -108.57 -46.45 -99.08
CA ALA A 294 -109.18 -46.46 -100.41
C ALA A 294 -109.43 -47.88 -100.95
N ARG A 295 -108.55 -48.86 -100.65
CA ARG A 295 -108.77 -50.28 -100.98
C ARG A 295 -109.87 -50.91 -100.16
N ALA A 296 -109.94 -50.63 -98.85
CA ALA A 296 -111.03 -51.08 -97.99
C ALA A 296 -112.39 -50.49 -98.45
N GLY A 297 -112.42 -49.20 -98.80
CA GLY A 297 -113.62 -48.56 -99.36
C GLY A 297 -114.01 -49.07 -100.75
N ALA A 298 -113.04 -49.36 -101.63
CA ALA A 298 -113.31 -49.93 -102.95
C ALA A 298 -113.76 -51.40 -102.87
N GLN A 299 -113.25 -52.17 -101.91
CA GLN A 299 -113.63 -53.56 -101.70
C GLN A 299 -115.02 -53.67 -101.06
N GLU A 300 -115.36 -52.81 -100.10
CA GLU A 300 -116.70 -52.75 -99.52
C GLU A 300 -117.76 -52.26 -100.55
N GLN A 301 -117.38 -51.35 -101.45
CA GLN A 301 -118.25 -50.93 -102.56
C GLN A 301 -118.38 -52.02 -103.64
N ALA A 302 -117.33 -52.79 -103.91
CA ALA A 302 -117.38 -53.93 -104.83
C ALA A 302 -118.24 -55.07 -104.26
N GLU A 303 -118.14 -55.36 -102.96
CA GLU A 303 -118.95 -56.38 -102.29
C GLU A 303 -120.43 -55.99 -102.23
N ARG A 304 -120.74 -54.70 -101.99
CA ARG A 304 -122.12 -54.19 -102.06
C ARG A 304 -122.68 -54.24 -103.49
N ARG A 305 -121.89 -53.85 -104.51
CA ARG A 305 -122.31 -53.95 -105.92
C ARG A 305 -122.55 -55.41 -106.33
N VAL A 306 -121.69 -56.33 -105.93
CA VAL A 306 -121.87 -57.76 -106.20
C VAL A 306 -123.08 -58.31 -105.44
N ALA A 307 -123.34 -57.88 -104.21
CA ALA A 307 -124.54 -58.29 -103.47
C ALA A 307 -125.84 -57.75 -104.10
N ASP A 308 -125.83 -56.50 -104.58
CA ASP A 308 -126.96 -55.87 -105.25
C ASP A 308 -127.22 -56.47 -106.64
N GLU A 309 -126.16 -56.78 -107.39
CA GLU A 309 -126.24 -57.47 -108.69
C GLU A 309 -126.71 -58.93 -108.52
N LEU A 310 -126.30 -59.63 -107.46
CA LEU A 310 -126.79 -60.98 -107.17
C LEU A 310 -128.25 -60.97 -106.71
N ALA A 311 -128.68 -59.92 -106.00
CA ALA A 311 -130.08 -59.72 -105.61
C ALA A 311 -130.96 -59.34 -106.81
N ALA A 312 -130.45 -58.53 -107.74
CA ALA A 312 -131.11 -58.20 -109.01
C ALA A 312 -131.24 -59.45 -109.89
N ALA A 313 -130.14 -60.19 -110.12
CA ALA A 313 -130.15 -61.41 -110.92
C ALA A 313 -131.07 -62.51 -110.36
N ARG A 314 -131.23 -62.59 -109.03
CA ARG A 314 -132.19 -63.52 -108.39
C ARG A 314 -133.64 -63.10 -108.58
N ARG A 315 -133.93 -61.78 -108.61
CA ARG A 315 -135.27 -61.26 -108.93
C ARG A 315 -135.60 -61.52 -110.40
N ASP A 316 -134.67 -61.20 -111.30
CA ASP A 316 -134.83 -61.42 -112.74
C ASP A 316 -134.98 -62.91 -113.09
N ALA A 317 -134.25 -63.80 -112.41
CA ALA A 317 -134.42 -65.24 -112.57
C ALA A 317 -135.73 -65.78 -111.99
N ALA A 318 -136.28 -65.15 -110.94
CA ALA A 318 -137.58 -65.51 -110.39
C ALA A 318 -138.73 -65.01 -111.30
N ASP A 319 -138.58 -63.84 -111.90
CA ASP A 319 -139.53 -63.26 -112.84
C ASP A 319 -139.53 -64.02 -114.17
N ALA A 320 -138.36 -64.36 -114.72
CA ALA A 320 -138.24 -65.22 -115.90
C ALA A 320 -138.83 -66.62 -115.68
N ARG A 321 -138.73 -67.18 -114.46
CA ARG A 321 -139.37 -68.46 -114.12
C ARG A 321 -140.89 -68.35 -113.98
N ARG A 322 -141.39 -67.23 -113.47
CA ARG A 322 -142.84 -66.95 -113.42
C ARG A 322 -143.41 -66.77 -114.83
N GLU A 323 -142.71 -66.06 -115.70
CA GLU A 323 -143.09 -65.88 -117.10
C GLU A 323 -143.01 -67.19 -117.90
N ALA A 324 -141.97 -68.00 -117.71
CA ALA A 324 -141.86 -69.32 -118.33
C ALA A 324 -142.95 -70.30 -117.83
N ALA A 325 -143.29 -70.26 -116.54
CA ALA A 325 -144.39 -71.06 -115.99
C ALA A 325 -145.76 -70.58 -116.50
N GLY A 326 -145.93 -69.26 -116.68
CA GLY A 326 -147.12 -68.64 -117.28
C GLY A 326 -147.28 -69.00 -118.77
N ALA A 327 -146.19 -68.95 -119.53
CA ALA A 327 -146.17 -69.32 -120.95
C ALA A 327 -146.42 -70.83 -121.15
N ALA A 328 -145.85 -71.68 -120.30
CA ALA A 328 -146.10 -73.12 -120.33
C ALA A 328 -147.53 -73.50 -119.89
N ALA A 329 -148.15 -72.73 -118.98
CA ALA A 329 -149.55 -72.89 -118.65
C ALA A 329 -150.46 -72.44 -119.80
N ALA A 330 -150.15 -71.30 -120.45
CA ALA A 330 -150.91 -70.79 -121.59
C ALA A 330 -150.83 -71.71 -122.82
N ALA A 331 -149.66 -72.29 -123.10
CA ALA A 331 -149.48 -73.27 -124.19
C ALA A 331 -150.29 -74.54 -123.95
N ARG A 332 -150.32 -75.07 -122.71
CA ARG A 332 -151.16 -76.23 -122.36
C ARG A 332 -152.66 -75.93 -122.48
N THR A 333 -153.08 -74.71 -122.17
CA THR A 333 -154.48 -74.28 -122.36
C THR A 333 -154.82 -74.15 -123.86
N ALA A 334 -153.89 -73.64 -124.67
CA ALA A 334 -154.06 -73.52 -126.12
C ALA A 334 -154.10 -74.88 -126.81
N ASP A 335 -153.25 -75.83 -126.42
CA ASP A 335 -153.24 -77.19 -126.94
C ASP A 335 -154.48 -77.97 -126.49
N ALA A 336 -154.95 -77.76 -125.25
CA ALA A 336 -156.21 -78.34 -124.78
C ALA A 336 -157.44 -77.80 -125.52
N LEU A 337 -157.42 -76.53 -125.94
CA LEU A 337 -158.50 -75.93 -126.75
C LEU A 337 -158.44 -76.39 -128.21
N ARG A 338 -157.23 -76.56 -128.77
CA ARG A 338 -157.04 -77.04 -130.15
C ARG A 338 -157.43 -78.51 -130.28
N ALA A 339 -157.06 -79.35 -129.31
CA ALA A 339 -157.50 -80.74 -129.22
C ALA A 339 -159.02 -80.87 -129.02
N ARG A 340 -159.66 -79.92 -128.31
CA ARG A 340 -161.12 -79.90 -128.15
C ARG A 340 -161.84 -79.55 -129.45
N ALA A 341 -161.30 -78.59 -130.20
CA ALA A 341 -161.87 -78.18 -131.49
C ALA A 341 -161.67 -79.25 -132.57
N GLU A 342 -160.53 -79.93 -132.61
CA GLU A 342 -160.28 -81.06 -133.52
C GLU A 342 -161.22 -82.23 -133.21
N ALA A 343 -161.45 -82.54 -131.94
CA ALA A 343 -162.41 -83.56 -131.52
C ALA A 343 -163.89 -83.17 -131.76
N GLU A 344 -164.17 -81.89 -132.02
CA GLU A 344 -165.49 -81.37 -132.39
C GLU A 344 -165.68 -81.35 -133.92
N ALA A 345 -164.61 -81.06 -134.66
CA ALA A 345 -164.54 -81.19 -136.11
C ALA A 345 -164.66 -82.66 -136.56
N GLU A 346 -163.92 -83.58 -135.92
CA GLU A 346 -164.05 -85.03 -136.18
C GLU A 346 -165.44 -85.55 -135.84
N ARG A 347 -166.05 -85.04 -134.75
CA ARG A 347 -167.40 -85.44 -134.36
C ARG A 347 -168.46 -85.05 -135.38
N LEU A 348 -168.32 -83.92 -136.07
CA LEU A 348 -169.39 -83.46 -136.96
C LEU A 348 -169.12 -83.77 -138.43
N HIS A 349 -167.87 -84.03 -138.81
CA HIS A 349 -167.60 -84.82 -140.01
C HIS A 349 -168.24 -86.22 -139.90
N ALA A 350 -168.25 -86.83 -138.70
CA ALA A 350 -168.97 -88.08 -138.47
C ALA A 350 -170.51 -87.94 -138.58
N THR A 351 -171.09 -86.78 -138.22
CA THR A 351 -172.55 -86.57 -138.37
C THR A 351 -172.95 -86.27 -139.81
N LEU A 352 -172.08 -85.62 -140.59
CA LEU A 352 -172.28 -85.43 -142.03
C LEU A 352 -172.16 -86.75 -142.81
N ALA A 353 -171.37 -87.72 -142.30
CA ALA A 353 -171.31 -89.07 -142.86
C ALA A 353 -172.55 -89.94 -142.56
N ALA A 354 -173.39 -89.56 -141.60
CA ALA A 354 -174.51 -90.39 -141.13
C ALA A 354 -175.88 -90.06 -141.75
N ARG A 355 -175.97 -89.11 -142.69
CA ARG A 355 -177.26 -88.76 -143.34
C ARG A 355 -177.20 -88.59 -144.86
N ALA A 356 -176.25 -89.30 -145.48
CA ALA A 356 -176.59 -90.08 -146.69
C ALA A 356 -177.49 -91.25 -146.27
#